data_AF-A0A519H036-F1
#
_entry.id   AF-A0A519H036-F1
#
_cell.length_a   1.000
_cell.length_b   1.000
_cell.length_c   1.000
_cell.angle_alpha   90.00
_cell.angle_beta   90.00
_cell.angle_gamma   90.00
#
_symmetry.space_group_name_H-M   'P 1'
#
loop_
_entity.id
_entity.type
_entity.pdbx_description
1 polymer ?
#
loop_
_entity_poly.entity_id
_entity_poly.type
_entity_poly.pdbx_seq_one_letter_code
_entity_poly.pdbx_strand_id
1 'polypeptide(L)'
;EYVDGEPRKMVQKFRAYDSYEDSFRDYARMITESPRYAKASQQTGSAQAFATELQRAGYATDPNYATKLSRAINAAYQVQSKLA
;
A
#
# COMPACT_ATOMS: atom_id res chain seq x y z
N GLU A 1 8.79 -10.14 -6.34
CA GLU A 1 7.66 -10.08 -7.29
C GLU A 1 6.92 -11.41 -7.30
N TYR A 2 5.63 -11.40 -7.62
CA TYR A 2 4.94 -12.60 -8.10
C TYR A 2 4.91 -12.54 -9.63
N VAL A 3 5.44 -13.58 -10.28
CA VAL A 3 5.48 -13.69 -11.74
C VAL A 3 4.84 -15.01 -12.10
N ASP A 4 3.77 -14.97 -12.91
CA ASP A 4 2.93 -16.13 -13.25
C ASP A 4 2.38 -16.87 -12.01
N GLY A 5 2.06 -16.10 -10.95
CA GLY A 5 1.54 -16.64 -9.70
C GLY A 5 2.59 -17.15 -8.71
N GLU A 6 3.87 -17.21 -9.11
CA GLU A 6 4.95 -17.75 -8.29
C GLU A 6 5.82 -16.64 -7.66
N PRO A 7 6.16 -16.73 -6.36
CA PRO A 7 7.02 -15.74 -5.71
C PRO A 7 8.47 -15.86 -6.20
N ARG A 8 9.02 -14.75 -6.70
CA ARG A 8 10.42 -14.63 -7.15
C ARG A 8 11.17 -13.55 -6.37
N LYS A 9 12.37 -13.91 -5.90
CA LYS A 9 13.32 -12.98 -5.29
C LYS A 9 14.13 -12.29 -6.37
N MET A 10 14.28 -10.97 -6.27
CA MET A 10 14.98 -10.15 -7.25
C MET A 10 15.75 -9.03 -6.55
N VAL A 11 16.94 -8.70 -7.06
CA VAL A 11 17.69 -7.51 -6.63
C VAL A 11 17.28 -6.34 -7.52
N GLN A 12 16.84 -5.24 -6.91
CA GLN A 12 16.40 -4.03 -7.59
C GLN A 12 16.89 -2.79 -6.83
N LYS A 13 16.96 -1.64 -7.51
CA LYS A 13 17.24 -0.36 -6.85
C LYS A 13 15.95 0.17 -6.21
N PHE A 14 16.05 0.60 -4.96
CA PHE A 14 14.96 1.25 -4.23
C PHE A 14 15.31 2.70 -3.97
N ARG A 15 14.28 3.54 -3.87
CA ARG A 15 14.44 4.92 -3.40
C ARG A 15 14.94 4.89 -1.95
N ALA A 16 15.90 5.74 -1.64
CA ALA A 16 16.41 5.96 -0.29
C ALA A 16 16.06 7.37 0.14
N TYR A 17 15.83 7.57 1.44
CA TYR A 17 15.36 8.82 2.01
C TYR A 17 16.14 9.13 3.30
N ASP A 18 16.33 10.41 3.59
CA ASP A 18 17.05 10.88 4.79
C ASP A 18 16.18 10.77 6.05
N SER A 19 14.85 10.75 5.90
CA SER A 19 13.90 10.65 7.01
C SER A 19 12.66 9.84 6.65
N TYR A 20 11.91 9.41 7.67
CA TYR A 20 10.59 8.82 7.48
C TYR A 20 9.61 9.82 6.85
N GLU A 21 9.67 11.09 7.24
CA GLU A 21 8.82 12.15 6.69
C GLU A 21 8.97 12.26 5.17
N ASP A 22 10.20 12.24 4.66
CA ASP A 22 10.47 12.29 3.22
C ASP A 22 9.88 11.09 2.49
N SER A 23 9.97 9.90 3.09
CA SER A 23 9.38 8.68 2.53
C SER A 23 7.85 8.76 2.44
N PHE A 24 7.19 9.30 3.47
CA PHE A 24 5.73 9.47 3.49
C PHE A 24 5.27 10.58 2.54
N ARG A 25 6.05 11.66 2.41
CA ARG A 25 5.77 12.75 1.48
C ARG A 25 5.84 12.27 0.03
N ASP A 26 6.87 11.50 -0.31
CA ASP A 26 7.01 10.92 -1.64
C ASP A 26 5.91 9.89 -1.94
N TYR A 27 5.57 9.04 -0.96
CA TYR A 27 4.43 8.13 -1.07
C TYR A 27 3.12 8.89 -1.33
N ALA A 28 2.84 9.94 -0.54
CA ALA A 28 1.63 10.73 -0.70
C ALA A 28 1.55 11.33 -2.11
N ARG A 29 2.64 11.97 -2.59
CA ARG A 29 2.72 12.49 -3.96
C ARG A 29 2.44 11.41 -5.01
N MET A 30 3.06 10.24 -4.89
CA MET A 30 2.83 9.14 -5.83
C MET A 30 1.34 8.73 -5.87
N ILE A 31 0.70 8.61 -4.71
CA ILE A 31 -0.72 8.21 -4.63
C ILE A 31 -1.65 9.31 -5.14
N THR A 32 -1.36 10.58 -4.89
CA THR A 32 -2.26 11.69 -5.24
C THR A 32 -2.05 12.25 -6.65
N GLU A 33 -0.83 12.20 -7.18
CA GLU A 33 -0.49 12.83 -8.47
C GLU A 33 -0.46 11.82 -9.62
N SER A 34 -0.29 10.53 -9.36
CA SER A 34 -0.31 9.52 -10.43
C SER A 34 -1.74 9.16 -10.85
N PRO A 35 -2.10 9.30 -12.15
CA PRO A 35 -3.42 8.87 -12.65
C PRO A 35 -3.70 7.39 -12.38
N ARG A 36 -2.65 6.58 -12.26
CA ARG A 36 -2.70 5.16 -11.92
C ARG A 36 -3.43 4.90 -10.61
N TYR A 37 -3.30 5.79 -9.63
CA TYR A 37 -3.83 5.63 -8.27
C TYR A 37 -5.04 6.53 -7.97
N ALA A 38 -5.60 7.22 -8.97
CA ALA A 38 -6.69 8.18 -8.78
C ALA A 38 -7.94 7.59 -8.10
N LYS A 39 -8.27 6.32 -8.35
CA LYS A 39 -9.40 5.65 -7.67
C LYS A 39 -9.09 5.34 -6.22
N ALA A 40 -7.83 4.98 -5.92
CA ALA A 40 -7.39 4.68 -4.57
C ALA A 40 -7.36 5.95 -3.72
N SER A 41 -6.85 7.07 -4.24
CA SER A 41 -6.79 8.34 -3.50
C SER A 41 -8.17 8.89 -3.09
N GLN A 42 -9.24 8.47 -3.77
CA GLN A 42 -10.62 8.80 -3.42
C GLN A 42 -11.20 7.94 -2.26
N GLN A 43 -10.56 6.81 -1.91
CA GLN A 43 -11.05 5.90 -0.86
C GLN A 43 -10.57 6.32 0.53
N THR A 44 -11.13 7.40 1.07
CA THR A 44 -10.69 7.94 2.37
C THR A 44 -11.39 7.32 3.58
N GLY A 45 -12.57 6.73 3.40
CA GLY A 45 -13.39 6.20 4.49
C GLY A 45 -13.27 4.69 4.75
N SER A 46 -12.52 3.95 3.92
CA SER A 46 -12.41 2.50 4.05
C SER A 46 -11.03 2.00 3.65
N ALA A 47 -10.32 1.44 4.63
CA ALA A 47 -9.04 0.78 4.44
C ALA A 47 -9.12 -0.37 3.42
N GLN A 48 -10.22 -1.14 3.43
CA GLN A 48 -10.43 -2.24 2.50
C GLN A 48 -10.66 -1.73 1.07
N ALA A 49 -11.43 -0.65 0.90
CA ALA A 49 -11.65 -0.05 -0.41
C ALA A 49 -10.33 0.52 -0.97
N PHE A 50 -9.57 1.24 -0.14
CA PHE A 50 -8.25 1.75 -0.49
C PHE A 50 -7.29 0.64 -0.93
N ALA A 51 -7.16 -0.41 -0.12
CA ALA A 51 -6.29 -1.55 -0.41
C ALA A 51 -6.69 -2.28 -1.71
N THR A 52 -7.99 -2.38 -1.98
CA THR A 52 -8.53 -3.02 -3.19
C THR A 52 -8.16 -2.21 -4.44
N GLU A 53 -8.34 -0.89 -4.41
CA GLU A 53 -7.99 -0.03 -5.54
C GLU A 53 -6.47 0.04 -5.77
N LEU A 54 -5.64 -0.02 -4.72
CA LEU A 54 -4.19 -0.17 -4.87
C LEU A 54 -3.81 -1.46 -5.60
N GLN A 55 -4.43 -2.59 -5.24
CA GLN A 55 -4.17 -3.86 -5.91
C GLN A 55 -4.63 -3.82 -7.37
N ARG A 56 -5.82 -3.28 -7.65
CA ARG A 56 -6.34 -3.10 -9.03
C ARG A 56 -5.43 -2.22 -9.88
N ALA A 57 -4.84 -1.19 -9.26
CA ALA A 57 -3.85 -0.34 -9.90
C ALA A 57 -2.49 -1.04 -10.10
N GLY A 58 -2.26 -2.21 -9.52
CA GLY A 58 -1.02 -2.98 -9.62
C GLY A 58 0.11 -2.46 -8.72
N TYR A 59 -0.24 -1.87 -7.56
CA TYR A 59 0.76 -1.39 -6.59
C TYR A 59 1.74 -2.50 -6.16
N ALA A 60 1.25 -3.73 -6.04
CA ALA A 60 2.05 -4.92 -5.79
C ALA A 60 1.64 -6.03 -6.76
N THR A 61 2.57 -6.92 -7.07
CA THR A 61 2.31 -8.11 -7.89
C THR A 61 1.66 -9.25 -7.11
N ASP A 62 1.68 -9.20 -5.78
CA ASP A 62 1.05 -10.20 -4.92
C ASP A 62 -0.48 -10.20 -5.11
N PRO A 63 -1.09 -11.33 -5.52
CA PRO A 63 -2.53 -11.40 -5.76
C PRO A 63 -3.37 -11.23 -4.48
N ASN A 64 -2.75 -11.32 -3.30
CA ASN A 64 -3.41 -11.18 -2.00
C ASN A 64 -3.09 -9.86 -1.29
N TYR A 65 -2.51 -8.88 -2.00
CA TYR A 65 -2.06 -7.61 -1.41
C TYR A 65 -3.16 -6.90 -0.62
N ALA A 66 -4.33 -6.70 -1.22
CA ALA A 66 -5.44 -5.98 -0.59
C ALA A 66 -5.90 -6.64 0.71
N THR A 67 -6.00 -7.98 0.70
CA THR A 67 -6.38 -8.77 1.87
C THR A 67 -5.34 -8.66 2.98
N LYS A 68 -4.05 -8.75 2.66
CA LYS A 68 -2.95 -8.63 3.63
C LYS A 68 -2.92 -7.24 4.26
N LEU A 69 -3.00 -6.19 3.44
CA LEU A 69 -2.98 -4.81 3.92
C LEU A 69 -4.17 -4.50 4.83
N SER A 70 -5.38 -4.92 4.44
CA SER A 70 -6.59 -4.65 5.23
C SER A 70 -6.56 -5.36 6.59
N ARG A 71 -6.00 -6.59 6.65
CA ARG A 71 -5.76 -7.29 7.93
C ARG A 71 -4.77 -6.54 8.81
N ALA A 72 -3.66 -6.05 8.24
CA ALA A 72 -2.66 -5.30 8.99
C ALA A 72 -3.23 -3.99 9.58
N ILE A 73 -4.01 -3.26 8.78
CA ILE A 73 -4.69 -2.04 9.23
C ILE A 73 -5.66 -2.34 10.38
N ASN A 74 -6.49 -3.37 10.25
CA ASN A 74 -7.40 -3.78 11.32
C ASN A 74 -6.65 -4.18 12.59
N ALA A 75 -5.55 -4.93 12.48
CA ALA A 75 -4.73 -5.28 13.63
C ALA A 75 -4.14 -4.05 14.33
N ALA A 76 -3.67 -3.06 13.57
CA ALA A 76 -3.17 -1.80 14.12
C ALA A 76 -4.28 -1.03 14.87
N TYR A 77 -5.50 -0.95 14.31
CA TYR A 77 -6.64 -0.33 14.98
C TYR A 77 -6.97 -1.01 16.31
N GLN A 78 -6.93 -2.34 16.36
CA GLN A 78 -7.19 -3.09 17.60
C GLN A 78 -6.13 -2.86 18.68
N VAL A 79 -4.88 -2.63 18.28
CA VAL A 79 -3.81 -2.26 19.23
C VAL A 79 -4.04 -0.83 19.73
N GLN A 80 -4.30 0.11 18.84
CA GLN A 80 -4.56 1.51 19.20
C GLN A 80 -5.75 1.64 20.15
N SER A 81 -6.86 0.94 19.88
CA SER A 81 -8.06 1.00 20.72
C SER A 81 -7.89 0.39 22.11
N LYS A 82 -6.87 -0.45 22.32
CA LYS A 82 -6.54 -1.01 23.65
C LYS A 82 -5.61 -0.12 24.47
N LEU A 83 -4.94 0.83 23.82
CA LEU A 83 -4.02 1.79 24.44
C LEU A 83 -4.70 3.12 24.77
N ALA A 84 -5.85 3.38 24.17
CA ALA A 84 -6.75 4.49 24.49
C ALA A 84 -7.66 4.12 25.67
#